data_AF-A0A974S8K4-F1
#
_entry.id   AF-A0A974S8K4-F1
#
_cell.length_a   1.000
_cell.length_b   1.000
_cell.length_c   1.000
_cell.angle_alpha   90.00
_cell.angle_beta   90.00
_cell.angle_gamma   90.00
#
_symmetry.space_group_name_H-M   'P 1'
#
loop_
_entity.id
_entity.type
_entity.pdbx_description
1 polymer ?
#
loop_
_entity_poly.entity_id
_entity_poly.type
_entity_poly.pdbx_seq_one_letter_code
_entity_poly.pdbx_strand_id
1 'polypeptide(L)'
;MPLSVISGEQIRQSGNVSLAETLLDIPTINAATNAQNSAGTLFLAGQARADIRGLGPSRTLVLMDGRRIVFSDASSPAVDLNLIPR
;
A
#
# COMPACT_ATOMS: atom_id res chain seq x y z
N MET A 1 -0.68 -8.69 -19.72
CA MET A 1 -0.60 -7.79 -18.54
C MET A 1 -0.29 -8.67 -17.34
N PRO A 2 0.71 -8.35 -16.50
CA PRO A 2 1.03 -9.17 -15.34
C PRO A 2 -0.11 -9.09 -14.31
N LEU A 3 -0.56 -10.26 -13.87
CA LEU A 3 -1.48 -10.47 -12.75
C LEU A 3 -0.69 -11.21 -11.68
N SER A 4 -0.68 -10.67 -10.46
CA SER A 4 -0.13 -11.35 -9.28
C SER A 4 -1.27 -11.75 -8.37
N VAL A 5 -1.26 -13.01 -7.92
CA VAL A 5 -2.24 -13.54 -6.97
C VAL A 5 -1.48 -14.08 -5.78
N ILE A 6 -1.83 -13.58 -4.59
CA ILE A 6 -1.24 -14.03 -3.33
C ILE A 6 -2.35 -14.70 -2.52
N SER A 7 -2.10 -15.92 -2.08
CA SER A 7 -2.99 -16.69 -1.20
C SER A 7 -2.72 -16.38 0.27
N GLY A 8 -3.71 -16.65 1.13
CA GLY A 8 -3.55 -16.53 2.59
C GLY A 8 -2.43 -17.42 3.17
N GLU A 9 -2.16 -18.57 2.56
CA GLU A 9 -1.02 -19.42 2.95
C GLU A 9 0.32 -18.73 2.66
N GLN A 10 0.47 -18.12 1.48
CA GLN A 10 1.70 -17.39 1.14
C GLN A 10 1.93 -16.19 2.08
N ILE A 11 0.87 -15.46 2.46
CA ILE A 11 0.96 -14.37 3.44
C ILE A 11 1.43 -14.91 4.81
N ARG A 12 0.88 -16.05 5.26
CA ARG A 12 1.30 -16.66 6.53
C ARG A 12 2.74 -17.19 6.48
N GLN A 13 3.17 -17.72 5.34
CA GLN A 13 4.52 -18.26 5.14
C GLN A 13 5.57 -17.17 4.92
N SER A 14 5.20 -15.97 4.48
CA SER A 14 6.17 -14.89 4.23
C SER A 14 6.80 -14.36 5.52
N GLY A 15 6.17 -14.57 6.69
CA GLY A 15 6.65 -14.07 7.98
C GLY A 15 6.54 -12.56 8.13
N ASN A 16 5.86 -11.89 7.19
CA ASN A 16 5.65 -10.45 7.22
C ASN A 16 4.66 -10.08 8.32
N VAL A 17 4.92 -8.93 8.94
CA VAL A 17 4.13 -8.39 10.05
C VAL A 17 2.94 -7.58 9.54
N SER A 18 2.96 -7.19 8.26
CA SER A 18 1.89 -6.46 7.59
C SER A 18 1.66 -6.95 6.15
N LEU A 19 0.44 -6.75 5.64
CA LEU A 19 0.12 -7.03 4.23
C LEU A 19 0.91 -6.13 3.27
N ALA A 20 1.27 -4.92 3.71
CA ALA A 20 2.07 -3.99 2.94
C ALA A 20 3.44 -4.60 2.59
N GLU A 21 4.11 -5.21 3.56
CA GLU A 21 5.39 -5.92 3.34
C GLU A 21 5.23 -7.05 2.33
N THR A 22 4.16 -7.86 2.43
CA THR A 22 3.91 -8.93 1.43
C THR A 22 3.64 -8.38 0.04
N LEU A 23 3.07 -7.18 -0.08
CA LEU A 23 2.91 -6.52 -1.38
C LEU A 23 4.25 -6.03 -1.95
N LEU A 24 5.23 -5.70 -1.12
CA LEU A 24 6.58 -5.30 -1.56
C LEU A 24 7.38 -6.46 -2.16
N ASP A 25 7.03 -7.70 -1.82
CA ASP A 25 7.62 -8.89 -2.44
C ASP A 25 7.19 -9.05 -3.92
N ILE A 26 6.17 -8.31 -4.36
CA ILE A 26 5.74 -8.31 -5.77
C ILE A 26 6.64 -7.35 -6.57
N PRO A 27 7.37 -7.83 -7.61
CA PRO A 27 8.34 -7.02 -8.36
C PRO A 27 7.78 -5.76 -9.04
N THR A 28 6.47 -5.73 -9.30
CA THR A 28 5.80 -4.59 -9.95
C THR A 28 5.34 -3.52 -8.98
N ILE A 29 5.39 -3.80 -7.67
CA ILE A 29 5.00 -2.88 -6.61
C ILE A 29 6.27 -2.28 -6.03
N ASN A 30 6.34 -0.96 -6.04
CA ASN A 30 7.36 -0.22 -5.33
C ASN A 30 6.78 0.21 -3.98
N ALA A 31 7.61 0.11 -2.95
CA ALA A 31 7.30 0.71 -1.66
C ALA A 31 7.29 2.22 -1.82
N ALA A 32 6.13 2.84 -1.64
CA ALA A 32 6.05 4.27 -1.39
C ALA A 32 5.89 4.46 0.12
N THR A 33 7.00 4.46 0.85
CA THR A 33 7.01 4.93 2.23
C THR A 33 7.12 6.45 2.21
N ASN A 34 6.20 7.16 2.85
CA ASN A 34 6.32 8.61 2.96
C ASN A 34 7.41 8.93 3.98
N ALA A 35 8.61 9.25 3.49
CA ALA A 35 9.65 9.86 4.30
C ALA A 35 9.20 11.26 4.73
N GLN A 36 9.03 11.45 6.04
CA GLN A 36 8.74 12.73 6.69
C GLN A 36 9.73 13.78 6.19
N ASN A 37 9.29 14.87 5.56
CA ASN A 37 10.20 16.00 5.27
C ASN A 37 9.51 17.37 5.03
N SER A 38 8.21 17.55 5.32
CA SER A 38 7.58 18.87 5.19
C SER A 38 6.44 19.07 6.19
N ALA A 39 6.28 20.29 6.69
CA ALA A 39 5.25 20.66 7.67
C ALA A 39 3.81 20.30 7.23
N GLY A 40 3.56 20.18 5.92
CA GLY A 40 2.28 19.77 5.35
C GLY A 40 2.07 18.25 5.20
N THR A 41 3.06 17.41 5.49
CA THR A 41 3.00 15.95 5.31
C THR A 41 3.21 15.16 6.59
N LEU A 42 3.19 15.81 7.76
CA LEU A 42 3.39 15.17 9.07
C LEU A 42 2.39 14.03 9.33
N PHE A 43 1.14 14.18 8.90
CA PHE A 43 0.09 13.14 9.03
C PHE A 43 0.30 11.92 8.11
N LEU A 44 1.26 12.02 7.18
CA LEU A 44 1.60 10.95 6.24
C LEU A 44 2.76 10.08 6.72
N ALA A 45 3.39 10.46 7.83
CA ALA A 45 4.49 9.74 8.45
C ALA A 45 4.07 8.31 8.82
N GLY A 46 4.89 7.33 8.44
CA GLY A 46 4.66 5.92 8.79
C GLY A 46 3.55 5.22 7.99
N GLN A 47 2.90 5.91 7.04
CA GLN A 47 1.95 5.27 6.14
C GLN A 47 2.67 4.36 5.14
N ALA A 48 2.10 3.18 4.90
CA ALA A 48 2.56 2.25 3.89
C ALA A 48 1.70 2.39 2.64
N ARG A 49 2.28 2.76 1.49
CA ARG A 49 1.54 2.96 0.23
C ARG A 49 2.15 2.12 -0.88
N ALA A 50 1.30 1.61 -1.77
CA ALA A 50 1.73 0.89 -2.96
C ALA A 50 1.82 1.82 -4.18
N ASP A 51 2.96 1.78 -4.86
CA ASP A 51 3.14 2.40 -6.17
C ASP A 51 3.38 1.31 -7.24
N ILE A 52 2.39 1.13 -8.11
CA ILE A 52 2.48 0.15 -9.18
C ILE A 52 3.23 0.78 -10.36
N ARG A 53 4.44 0.29 -10.63
CA ARG A 53 5.30 0.68 -11.76
C ARG A 53 5.75 2.16 -11.76
N GLY A 54 5.78 2.82 -10.60
CA GLY A 54 6.31 4.19 -10.50
C GLY A 54 5.36 5.27 -11.02
N LEU A 55 4.05 5.00 -11.05
CA LEU A 55 3.02 5.95 -11.46
C LEU A 55 2.56 6.87 -10.31
N GLY A 56 3.06 6.59 -9.10
CA GLY A 56 2.73 7.30 -7.88
C GLY A 56 1.57 6.65 -7.12
N PRO A 57 1.59 6.71 -5.77
CA PRO A 57 0.60 6.02 -4.93
C PRO A 57 -0.84 6.54 -5.10
N SER A 58 -1.01 7.78 -5.59
CA SER A 58 -2.32 8.35 -5.94
C SER A 58 -2.96 7.70 -7.18
N ARG A 59 -2.20 6.92 -7.96
CA ARG A 59 -2.66 6.19 -9.16
C ARG A 59 -2.90 4.71 -8.90
N THR A 60 -2.88 4.28 -7.64
CA THR A 60 -3.14 2.90 -7.22
C THR A 60 -4.57 2.77 -6.67
N LEU A 61 -5.36 1.85 -7.23
CA LEU A 61 -6.68 1.50 -6.70
C LEU A 61 -6.57 0.32 -5.73
N VAL A 62 -6.98 0.53 -4.48
CA VAL A 62 -7.08 -0.52 -3.46
C VAL A 62 -8.55 -0.84 -3.20
N LEU A 63 -8.89 -2.11 -3.33
CA LEU A 63 -10.23 -2.65 -3.07
C LEU A 63 -10.15 -3.70 -1.97
N MET A 64 -11.16 -3.71 -1.10
CA MET A 64 -11.42 -4.76 -0.12
C MET A 64 -12.85 -5.25 -0.34
N ASP A 65 -13.02 -6.53 -0.58
CA ASP A 65 -14.33 -7.15 -0.88
C ASP A 65 -15.11 -6.40 -1.97
N GLY A 66 -14.40 -5.94 -3.00
CA GLY A 66 -14.96 -5.18 -4.13
C GLY A 66 -15.29 -3.71 -3.83
N ARG A 67 -15.03 -3.22 -2.61
CA ARG A 67 -15.25 -1.82 -2.22
C ARG A 67 -13.95 -1.05 -2.13
N ARG A 68 -13.94 0.19 -2.62
CA ARG A 68 -12.78 1.06 -2.55
C ARG A 68 -12.50 1.45 -1.10
N ILE A 69 -11.27 1.26 -0.66
CA ILE A 69 -10.81 1.77 0.64
C ILE A 69 -10.62 3.29 0.55
N VAL A 70 -11.04 4.00 1.58
CA VAL A 70 -10.90 5.45 1.68
C VAL A 70 -9.43 5.82 1.88
N PHE A 71 -9.00 6.85 1.17
CA PHE A 71 -7.67 7.42 1.33
C PHE A 71 -7.52 8.08 2.71
N SER A 72 -6.31 7.99 3.26
CA SER A 72 -5.99 8.38 4.64
C SER A 72 -5.68 9.87 4.80
N ASP A 73 -5.71 10.65 3.71
CA ASP A 73 -5.38 12.08 3.75
C ASP A 73 -6.22 12.90 2.75
N ALA A 74 -6.38 14.20 3.04
CA ALA A 74 -7.17 15.12 2.21
C ALA A 74 -6.40 15.72 1.02
N SER A 75 -5.07 15.57 0.97
CA SER A 75 -4.19 16.17 -0.03
C SER A 75 -3.75 15.20 -1.14
N SER A 76 -4.07 13.92 -1.00
CA SER A 76 -3.69 12.81 -1.86
C SER A 76 -4.68 11.65 -1.73
N PRO A 77 -5.17 11.09 -2.85
CA PRO A 77 -6.08 9.95 -2.84
C PRO A 77 -5.37 8.61 -2.59
N ALA A 78 -4.18 8.61 -1.99
CA ALA A 78 -3.41 7.41 -1.69
C ALA A 78 -3.96 6.70 -0.44
N VAL A 79 -4.02 5.37 -0.49
CA VAL A 79 -4.50 4.54 0.62
C VAL A 79 -3.33 4.11 1.49
N ASP A 80 -3.46 4.27 2.80
CA ASP A 80 -2.57 3.64 3.78
C ASP A 80 -2.93 2.16 3.93
N LEU A 81 -2.02 1.28 3.52
CA LEU A 81 -2.16 -0.17 3.57
C LEU A 81 -2.18 -0.71 5.01
N ASN A 82 -1.72 0.07 5.99
CA ASN A 82 -1.82 -0.28 7.40
C ASN A 82 -3.28 -0.35 7.90
N LEU A 83 -4.23 0.23 7.15
CA LEU A 83 -5.67 0.17 7.45
C LEU A 83 -6.32 -1.16 7.08
N ILE A 84 -5.60 -2.03 6.36
CA ILE A 84 -6.10 -3.34 5.95
C ILE A 84 -5.94 -4.31 7.14
N PRO A 85 -7.04 -4.97 7.58
CA PRO A 85 -6.98 -5.97 8.64
C PRO A 85 -6.05 -7.13 8.30
N ARG A 86 -5.51 -7.74 9.35
CA ARG A 86 -4.59 -8.87 9.30
C ARG A 86 -5.35 -10.18 9.37
#